data_AF-A0A2M7L4R8-F1
#
_entry.id   AF-A0A2M7L4R8-F1
#
_cell.length_a   1.000
_cell.length_b   1.000
_cell.length_c   1.000
_cell.angle_alpha   90.00
_cell.angle_beta   90.00
_cell.angle_gamma   90.00
#
_symmetry.space_group_name_H-M   'P 1'
#
loop_
_entity.id
_entity.type
_entity.pdbx_description
1 polymer ?
#
loop_
_entity_poly.entity_id
_entity_poly.type
_entity_poly.pdbx_seq_one_letter_code
_entity_poly.pdbx_strand_id
1 'polypeptide(L)'
;MTQAPEEKIDILNKLDELLERKFNGEYEESDAASIRKEINEIVPLARQIVIETKCFKLMNIAPPPAIGGAVIQNMDPFDTIFERFYGMSFIPSIRDMLQQSVGVLRAGELIPETQAGGEPHERMVYKQLEMPERVTLGWLVHNVPVSFWFWLVGLLGAAFAFGIQASKWEFVRQIFGVCTCA
;
A
#
# COMPACT_ATOMS: atom_id res chain seq x y z
N MET A 1 -7.04 32.26 -9.60
CA MET A 1 -8.50 32.51 -9.58
C MET A 1 -9.09 31.50 -8.63
N THR A 2 -9.64 31.93 -7.51
CA THR A 2 -10.27 31.04 -6.53
C THR A 2 -11.65 30.69 -7.06
N GLN A 3 -11.79 29.53 -7.71
CA GLN A 3 -13.11 29.03 -8.14
C GLN A 3 -14.01 28.82 -6.92
N ALA A 4 -15.30 29.06 -7.10
CA ALA A 4 -16.28 28.82 -6.05
C ALA A 4 -16.28 27.32 -5.66
N PRO A 5 -16.55 26.98 -4.40
CA PRO A 5 -16.58 25.58 -3.96
C PRO A 5 -17.56 24.73 -4.79
N GLU A 6 -18.68 25.30 -5.21
CA GLU A 6 -19.67 24.64 -6.06
C GLU A 6 -19.12 24.26 -7.44
N GLU A 7 -18.37 25.16 -8.08
CA GLU A 7 -17.74 24.89 -9.38
C GLU A 7 -16.72 23.72 -9.27
N LYS A 8 -16.01 23.65 -8.14
CA LYS A 8 -15.09 22.52 -7.87
C LYS A 8 -15.86 21.21 -7.68
N ILE A 9 -16.98 21.24 -6.97
CA ILE A 9 -17.83 20.07 -6.75
C ILE A 9 -18.39 19.55 -8.09
N ASP A 10 -18.85 20.44 -8.96
CA ASP A 10 -19.35 20.08 -10.29
C ASP A 10 -18.27 19.41 -11.14
N ILE A 11 -17.05 19.94 -11.13
CA ILE A 11 -15.89 19.34 -11.83
C ILE A 11 -15.61 17.92 -11.33
N LEU A 12 -15.60 17.73 -10.01
CA LEU A 12 -15.32 16.43 -9.39
C LEU A 12 -16.43 15.40 -9.71
N ASN A 13 -17.71 15.80 -9.60
CA ASN A 13 -18.85 14.92 -9.90
C ASN A 13 -18.87 14.53 -11.38
N LYS A 14 -18.63 15.49 -12.28
CA LYS A 14 -18.56 15.21 -13.72
C LYS A 14 -17.49 14.19 -14.05
N LEU A 15 -16.32 14.28 -13.42
CA LEU A 15 -15.26 13.28 -13.61
C LEU A 15 -15.65 11.92 -13.02
N ASP A 16 -16.28 11.88 -11.84
CA ASP A 16 -16.73 10.63 -11.20
C ASP A 16 -17.69 9.86 -12.11
N GLU A 17 -18.67 10.55 -12.70
CA GLU A 17 -19.65 9.97 -13.65
C GLU A 17 -18.97 9.42 -14.91
N LEU A 18 -18.05 10.17 -15.51
CA LEU A 18 -17.32 9.73 -16.70
C LEU A 18 -16.44 8.50 -16.39
N LEU A 19 -15.81 8.48 -15.22
CA LEU A 19 -14.99 7.36 -14.77
C LEU A 19 -15.83 6.12 -14.46
N GLU A 20 -17.01 6.28 -13.84
CA GLU A 20 -17.97 5.20 -13.61
C GLU A 20 -18.44 4.59 -14.92
N ARG A 21 -18.91 5.43 -15.85
CA ARG A 21 -19.34 5.01 -17.18
C ARG A 21 -18.22 4.26 -17.91
N LYS A 22 -16.99 4.76 -17.81
CA LYS A 22 -15.80 4.11 -18.39
C LYS A 22 -15.49 2.77 -17.75
N PHE A 23 -15.61 2.66 -16.43
CA PHE A 23 -15.29 1.46 -15.66
C PHE A 23 -16.31 0.34 -15.91
N ASN A 24 -17.59 0.68 -15.96
CA ASN A 24 -18.69 -0.26 -16.21
C ASN A 24 -18.79 -0.67 -17.70
N GLY A 25 -18.15 0.08 -18.61
CA GLY A 25 -18.25 -0.17 -20.04
C GLY A 25 -19.58 0.30 -20.65
N GLU A 26 -20.22 1.28 -20.02
CA GLU A 26 -21.53 1.83 -20.44
C GLU A 26 -21.37 2.84 -21.58
N TYR A 27 -20.81 2.40 -22.71
CA TYR A 27 -20.64 3.23 -23.90
C TYR A 27 -20.49 2.40 -25.17
N GLU A 28 -20.98 2.94 -26.28
CA GLU A 28 -20.78 2.37 -27.62
C GLU A 28 -19.32 2.52 -28.05
N GLU A 29 -18.83 1.62 -28.91
CA GLU A 29 -17.43 1.64 -29.36
C GLU A 29 -17.07 2.95 -30.09
N SER A 30 -18.05 3.59 -30.74
CA SER A 30 -17.92 4.93 -31.35
C SER A 30 -17.66 6.04 -30.33
N ASP A 31 -18.16 5.90 -29.11
CA ASP A 31 -18.13 6.93 -28.07
C ASP A 31 -16.89 6.82 -27.18
N ALA A 32 -16.16 5.70 -27.28
CA ALA A 32 -14.97 5.41 -26.48
C ALA A 32 -13.89 6.49 -26.59
N ALA A 33 -13.72 7.06 -27.78
CA ALA A 33 -12.76 8.13 -28.05
C ALA A 33 -13.22 9.47 -27.47
N SER A 34 -14.53 9.76 -27.52
CA SER A 34 -15.10 10.99 -26.93
C SER A 34 -14.93 10.99 -25.41
N ILE A 35 -15.30 9.88 -24.75
CA ILE A 35 -15.19 9.73 -23.30
C ILE A 35 -13.74 9.90 -22.85
N ARG A 36 -12.79 9.29 -23.57
CA ARG A 36 -11.36 9.44 -23.25
C ARG A 36 -10.90 10.89 -23.36
N LYS A 37 -11.37 11.61 -24.38
CA LYS A 37 -11.06 13.03 -24.57
C LYS A 37 -11.61 13.87 -23.43
N GLU A 38 -12.88 13.70 -23.08
CA GLU A 38 -13.53 14.43 -21.99
C GLU A 38 -12.85 14.20 -20.63
N ILE A 39 -12.49 12.94 -20.34
CA ILE A 39 -11.72 12.60 -19.13
C ILE A 39 -10.38 13.37 -19.12
N ASN A 40 -9.63 13.33 -20.22
CA ASN A 40 -8.33 13.99 -20.30
C ASN A 40 -8.39 15.52 -20.12
N GLU A 41 -9.48 16.17 -20.53
CA GLU A 41 -9.68 17.61 -20.36
C GLU A 41 -9.95 17.98 -18.89
N ILE A 42 -10.66 17.14 -18.15
CA ILE A 42 -11.11 17.43 -16.78
C ILE A 42 -10.07 17.00 -15.73
N VAL A 43 -9.33 15.92 -16.00
CA VAL A 43 -8.38 15.31 -15.05
C VAL A 43 -7.38 16.29 -14.43
N PRO A 44 -6.74 17.23 -15.17
CA PRO A 44 -5.79 18.15 -14.57
C PRO A 44 -6.42 19.04 -13.48
N LEU A 45 -7.64 19.53 -13.73
CA LEU A 45 -8.37 20.38 -12.79
C LEU A 45 -8.82 19.57 -11.57
N ALA A 46 -9.38 18.38 -11.80
CA ALA A 46 -9.79 17.51 -10.72
C ALA A 46 -8.60 17.10 -9.84
N ARG A 47 -7.45 16.74 -10.44
CA ARG A 47 -6.23 16.41 -9.72
C ARG A 47 -5.79 17.56 -8.81
N GLN A 48 -5.82 18.79 -9.32
CA GLN A 48 -5.49 19.97 -8.52
C GLN A 48 -6.44 20.12 -7.32
N ILE A 49 -7.75 19.99 -7.52
CA ILE A 49 -8.73 20.09 -6.44
C ILE A 49 -8.51 18.98 -5.38
N VAL A 50 -8.21 17.76 -5.81
CA VAL A 50 -7.92 16.64 -4.89
C VAL A 50 -6.67 16.90 -4.05
N ILE A 51 -5.64 17.51 -4.63
CA ILE A 51 -4.43 17.93 -3.91
C ILE A 51 -4.75 19.05 -2.91
N GLU A 52 -5.52 20.07 -3.32
CA GLU A 52 -5.93 21.19 -2.46
C GLU A 52 -6.75 20.73 -1.25
N THR A 53 -7.63 19.75 -1.45
CA THR A 53 -8.44 19.13 -0.39
C THR A 53 -7.68 18.08 0.43
N LYS A 54 -6.39 17.86 0.14
CA LYS A 54 -5.52 16.88 0.82
C LYS A 54 -6.05 15.44 0.77
N CYS A 55 -6.84 15.11 -0.24
CA CYS A 55 -7.39 13.76 -0.45
C CYS A 55 -6.55 12.92 -1.42
N PHE A 56 -5.47 13.50 -1.98
CA PHE A 56 -4.60 12.84 -2.94
C PHE A 56 -3.79 11.70 -2.30
N LYS A 57 -3.83 10.51 -2.91
CA LYS A 57 -3.15 9.30 -2.44
C LYS A 57 -2.27 8.73 -3.55
N LEU A 58 -1.01 8.46 -3.22
CA LEU A 58 -0.10 7.70 -4.07
C LEU A 58 -0.31 6.20 -3.86
N MET A 59 -0.14 5.42 -4.92
CA MET A 59 -0.42 3.99 -4.92
C MET A 59 0.85 3.18 -5.11
N ASN A 60 0.91 2.04 -4.41
CA ASN A 60 1.93 1.01 -4.61
C ASN A 60 1.27 -0.21 -5.23
N ILE A 61 1.88 -0.76 -6.28
CA ILE A 61 1.39 -1.93 -7.02
C ILE A 61 2.38 -3.06 -6.84
N ALA A 62 1.90 -4.18 -6.30
CA ALA A 62 2.65 -5.41 -6.25
C ALA A 62 2.01 -6.46 -7.16
N PRO A 63 2.81 -7.29 -7.85
CA PRO A 63 2.30 -8.45 -8.56
C PRO A 63 1.69 -9.46 -7.58
N PRO A 64 0.75 -10.30 -8.05
CA PRO A 64 0.31 -11.45 -7.28
C PRO A 64 1.50 -12.35 -6.88
N PRO A 65 1.52 -12.90 -5.65
CA PRO A 65 2.65 -13.68 -5.15
C PRO A 65 3.05 -14.87 -6.05
N ALA A 66 2.09 -15.43 -6.80
CA ALA A 66 2.29 -16.60 -7.63
C ALA A 66 3.03 -16.34 -8.96
N ILE A 67 3.03 -15.10 -9.47
CA ILE A 67 3.60 -14.77 -10.78
C ILE A 67 5.01 -14.20 -10.63
N GLY A 68 5.29 -13.51 -9.51
CA GLY A 68 6.51 -12.71 -9.34
C GLY A 68 6.52 -11.51 -10.29
N GLY A 69 7.21 -10.42 -9.93
CA GLY A 69 7.25 -9.24 -10.79
C GLY A 69 7.74 -7.97 -10.10
N ALA A 70 7.80 -6.89 -10.87
CA ALA A 70 8.23 -5.58 -10.39
C ALA A 70 7.16 -4.94 -9.51
N VAL A 71 7.59 -4.40 -8.37
CA VAL A 71 6.74 -3.56 -7.52
C VAL A 71 6.87 -2.11 -7.99
N ILE A 72 5.76 -1.48 -8.33
CA ILE A 72 5.71 -0.06 -8.68
C ILE A 72 5.35 0.70 -7.41
N GLN A 73 6.10 1.77 -7.09
CA GLN A 73 5.89 2.55 -5.88
C GLN A 73 5.60 4.01 -6.21
N ASN A 74 4.87 4.68 -5.30
CA ASN A 74 4.59 6.11 -5.36
C ASN A 74 3.97 6.56 -6.70
N MET A 75 3.11 5.72 -7.27
CA MET A 75 2.49 5.98 -8.55
C MET A 75 1.30 6.93 -8.38
N ASP A 76 1.20 7.93 -9.26
CA ASP A 76 0.01 8.76 -9.39
C ASP A 76 -1.09 7.99 -10.16
N PRO A 77 -2.24 7.69 -9.56
CA PRO A 77 -3.31 6.97 -10.24
C PRO A 77 -3.94 7.78 -11.38
N PHE A 78 -3.88 9.12 -11.36
CA PHE A 78 -4.43 9.95 -12.44
C PHE A 78 -3.63 9.86 -13.74
N ASP A 79 -2.35 9.47 -13.69
CA ASP A 79 -1.55 9.22 -14.89
C ASP A 79 -1.85 7.85 -15.53
N THR A 80 -2.51 6.96 -14.77
CA THR A 80 -2.73 5.56 -15.15
C THR A 80 -4.22 5.19 -15.27
N ILE A 81 -5.09 6.19 -15.46
CA ILE A 81 -6.56 6.03 -15.57
C ILE A 81 -6.98 4.94 -16.57
N PHE A 82 -6.30 4.89 -17.72
CA PHE A 82 -6.64 3.98 -18.80
C PHE A 82 -5.84 2.67 -18.79
N GLU A 83 -4.95 2.51 -17.81
CA GLU A 83 -4.06 1.37 -17.72
C GLU A 83 -4.64 0.31 -16.76
N ARG A 84 -4.23 -0.94 -17.00
CA ARG A 84 -4.57 -2.07 -16.12
C ARG A 84 -3.28 -2.76 -15.72
N PHE A 85 -2.98 -2.72 -14.43
CA PHE A 85 -1.83 -3.42 -13.88
C PHE A 85 -2.28 -4.70 -13.22
N TYR A 86 -1.78 -5.84 -13.71
CA TYR A 86 -2.19 -7.17 -13.26
C TYR A 86 -3.73 -7.38 -13.30
N GLY A 87 -4.40 -6.78 -14.30
CA GLY A 87 -5.85 -6.83 -14.45
C GLY A 87 -6.63 -5.84 -13.57
N MET A 88 -5.97 -5.14 -12.65
CA MET A 88 -6.59 -4.15 -11.76
C MET A 88 -6.63 -2.76 -12.43
N SER A 89 -7.76 -2.07 -12.28
CA SER A 89 -7.91 -0.66 -12.70
C SER A 89 -7.87 0.23 -11.46
N PHE A 90 -7.27 1.42 -11.60
CA PHE A 90 -7.21 2.42 -10.53
C PHE A 90 -8.40 3.38 -10.52
N ILE A 91 -9.33 3.26 -11.47
CA ILE A 91 -10.53 4.09 -11.52
C ILE A 91 -11.28 4.11 -10.18
N PRO A 92 -11.53 2.97 -9.48
CA PRO A 92 -12.20 2.99 -8.18
C PRO A 92 -11.45 3.82 -7.12
N SER A 93 -10.12 3.74 -7.09
CA SER A 93 -9.30 4.53 -6.16
C SER A 93 -9.36 6.02 -6.47
N ILE A 94 -9.41 6.39 -7.75
CA ILE A 94 -9.55 7.79 -8.18
C ILE A 94 -10.91 8.32 -7.75
N ARG A 95 -11.98 7.56 -8.01
CA ARG A 95 -13.34 7.89 -7.59
C ARG A 95 -13.44 8.10 -6.07
N ASP A 96 -12.83 7.23 -5.26
CA ASP A 96 -12.76 7.40 -3.80
C ASP A 96 -12.14 8.74 -3.41
N MET A 97 -11.05 9.16 -4.06
CA MET A 97 -10.43 10.46 -3.80
C MET A 97 -11.34 11.62 -4.23
N LEU A 98 -12.01 11.53 -5.39
CA LEU A 98 -12.95 12.56 -5.85
C LEU A 98 -14.11 12.74 -4.88
N GLN A 99 -14.72 11.63 -4.43
CA GLN A 99 -15.85 11.65 -3.49
C GLN A 99 -15.43 12.16 -2.11
N GLN A 100 -14.24 11.81 -1.63
CA GLN A 100 -13.67 12.38 -0.41
C GLN A 100 -13.46 13.90 -0.55
N SER A 101 -12.93 14.37 -1.67
CA SER A 101 -12.76 15.79 -1.95
C SER A 101 -14.09 16.55 -1.97
N VAL A 102 -15.15 15.98 -2.58
CA VAL A 102 -16.50 16.56 -2.51
C VAL A 102 -16.98 16.65 -1.06
N GLY A 103 -16.76 15.60 -0.26
CA GLY A 103 -17.07 15.60 1.17
C GLY A 103 -16.35 16.71 1.93
N VAL A 104 -15.06 16.93 1.66
CA VAL A 104 -14.26 18.01 2.27
C VAL A 104 -14.77 19.39 1.86
N LEU A 105 -15.09 19.59 0.57
CA LEU A 105 -15.60 20.88 0.09
C LEU A 105 -16.95 21.24 0.70
N ARG A 106 -17.88 20.27 0.77
CA ARG A 106 -19.17 20.43 1.45
C ARG A 106 -19.02 20.67 2.95
N ALA A 107 -18.09 19.97 3.60
CA ALA A 107 -17.81 20.19 5.02
C ALA A 107 -17.18 21.56 5.30
N GLY A 108 -16.33 22.06 4.40
CA GLY A 108 -15.76 23.41 4.48
C GLY A 108 -16.79 24.53 4.31
N GLU A 109 -17.90 24.27 3.60
CA GLU A 109 -19.05 25.17 3.55
C GLU A 109 -19.91 25.10 4.83
N LEU A 110 -19.99 23.93 5.46
CA LEU A 110 -20.75 23.70 6.71
C LEU A 110 -20.00 24.12 7.99
N ILE A 111 -18.70 24.37 7.91
CA ILE A 111 -17.88 24.85 9.04
C ILE A 111 -17.40 26.26 8.69
N PRO A 112 -18.04 27.34 9.18
CA PRO A 112 -17.45 28.67 9.08
C PRO A 112 -16.04 28.65 9.66
N GLU A 113 -15.06 29.26 8.97
CA GLU A 113 -13.59 29.17 9.08
C GLU A 113 -12.93 29.36 10.48
N THR A 114 -13.50 28.86 11.57
CA THR A 114 -13.00 29.03 12.94
C THR A 114 -12.22 27.82 13.45
N GLN A 115 -11.78 26.92 12.56
CA GLN A 115 -10.91 25.79 12.91
C GLN A 115 -9.69 25.71 11.98
N ALA A 116 -9.15 26.87 11.55
CA ALA A 116 -7.84 27.00 10.91
C ALA A 116 -6.68 26.85 11.92
N GLY A 117 -6.76 25.85 12.79
CA GLY A 117 -5.77 25.54 13.84
C GLY A 117 -5.83 24.08 14.31
N GLY A 118 -6.41 23.18 13.51
CA GLY A 118 -6.38 21.75 13.77
C GLY A 118 -5.26 21.09 12.99
N GLU A 119 -4.25 20.60 13.70
CA GLU A 119 -3.16 19.73 13.21
C GLU A 119 -3.65 18.71 12.16
N PRO A 120 -2.86 18.42 11.11
CA PRO A 120 -3.25 17.51 10.04
C PRO A 120 -3.62 16.15 10.65
N HIS A 121 -4.85 15.71 10.39
CA HIS A 121 -5.35 14.41 10.82
C HIS A 121 -4.58 13.29 10.10
N GLU A 122 -3.46 12.89 10.71
CA GLU A 122 -2.76 11.65 10.45
C GLU A 122 -3.69 10.49 10.84
N ARG A 123 -4.50 10.01 9.90
CA ARG A 123 -5.30 8.78 10.05
C ARG A 123 -4.82 7.71 9.09
N MET A 124 -3.57 7.31 9.29
CA MET A 124 -3.20 5.91 9.33
C MET A 124 -2.42 5.77 10.63
N VAL A 125 -3.07 5.33 11.71
CA VAL A 125 -2.34 4.78 12.84
C VAL A 125 -1.76 3.46 12.35
N TYR A 126 -0.65 3.51 11.61
CA TYR A 126 0.36 2.50 11.81
C TYR A 126 0.59 2.53 13.31
N LYS A 127 0.38 1.39 13.97
CA LYS A 127 0.93 1.18 15.29
C LYS A 127 2.42 1.38 15.11
N GLN A 128 2.86 2.62 15.35
CA GLN A 128 4.24 3.02 15.32
C GLN A 128 4.88 2.05 16.31
N LEU A 129 5.70 1.13 15.81
CA LEU A 129 6.50 0.30 16.69
C LEU A 129 7.49 1.29 17.30
N GLU A 130 7.13 1.84 18.46
CA GLU A 130 8.06 2.54 19.33
C GLU A 130 9.26 1.61 19.44
N MET A 131 10.38 1.95 18.79
CA MET A 131 11.58 1.15 18.92
C MET A 131 11.95 1.23 20.40
N PRO A 132 11.85 0.12 21.14
CA PRO A 132 12.14 0.17 22.56
C PRO A 132 13.61 0.54 22.69
N GLU A 133 13.88 1.61 23.44
CA GLU A 133 15.23 2.09 23.76
C GLU A 133 16.10 0.96 24.37
N ARG A 134 15.47 -0.11 24.86
CA ARG A 134 16.11 -1.33 25.35
C ARG A 134 15.32 -2.57 24.89
N VAL A 135 15.93 -3.36 24.02
CA VAL A 135 15.46 -4.71 23.71
C VAL A 135 15.67 -5.57 24.95
N THR A 136 14.62 -5.77 25.75
CA THR A 136 14.65 -6.70 26.89
C THR A 136 14.24 -8.10 26.44
N LEU A 137 14.82 -9.14 27.04
CA LEU A 137 14.48 -10.55 26.75
C LEU A 137 12.97 -10.83 26.87
N GLY A 138 12.28 -10.14 27.79
CA GLY A 138 10.83 -10.25 27.94
C GLY A 138 10.03 -9.70 26.74
N TRP A 139 10.51 -8.63 26.10
CA TRP A 139 9.86 -8.06 24.93
C TRP A 139 9.93 -8.98 23.71
N LEU A 140 11.08 -9.63 23.51
CA LEU A 140 11.34 -10.52 22.38
C LEU A 140 10.39 -11.73 22.40
N VAL A 141 10.20 -12.34 23.57
CA VAL A 141 9.33 -13.53 23.71
C VAL A 141 7.87 -13.19 23.41
N HIS A 142 7.41 -11.98 23.75
CA HIS A 142 6.00 -11.61 23.60
C HIS A 142 5.63 -11.09 22.20
N ASN A 143 6.56 -10.43 21.49
CA ASN A 143 6.27 -9.78 20.20
C ASN A 143 6.71 -10.60 18.99
N VAL A 144 7.56 -11.60 19.17
CA VAL A 144 8.02 -12.47 18.07
C VAL A 144 6.97 -13.57 17.81
N PRO A 145 6.55 -13.79 16.55
CA PRO A 145 5.55 -14.80 16.23
C PRO A 145 5.99 -16.21 16.63
N VAL A 146 5.06 -17.03 17.12
CA VAL A 146 5.33 -18.39 17.62
C VAL A 146 6.01 -19.28 16.55
N SER A 147 5.73 -19.04 15.27
CA SER A 147 6.37 -19.73 14.14
C SER A 147 7.89 -19.56 14.11
N PHE A 148 8.41 -18.40 14.51
CA PHE A 148 9.86 -18.16 14.59
C PHE A 148 10.53 -19.06 15.63
N TRP A 149 9.87 -19.29 16.78
CA TRP A 149 10.39 -20.16 17.83
C TRP A 149 10.43 -21.62 17.40
N PHE A 150 9.43 -22.10 16.66
CA PHE A 150 9.46 -23.45 16.09
C PHE A 150 10.61 -23.63 15.10
N TRP A 151 10.88 -22.62 14.27
CA TRP A 151 12.00 -22.67 13.34
C TRP A 151 13.35 -22.65 14.07
N LEU A 152 13.51 -21.79 15.09
CA LEU A 152 14.73 -21.71 15.91
C LEU A 152 15.04 -23.04 16.61
N VAL A 153 14.04 -23.63 17.28
CA VAL A 153 14.19 -24.91 17.98
C VAL A 153 14.49 -26.04 16.98
N GLY A 154 13.82 -26.04 15.83
CA GLY A 154 14.08 -26.99 14.76
C GLY A 154 15.52 -26.92 14.23
N LEU A 155 16.01 -25.70 13.99
CA LEU A 155 17.38 -25.47 13.53
C LEU A 155 18.41 -25.93 14.57
N LEU A 156 18.17 -25.62 15.85
CA LEU A 156 19.05 -26.00 16.95
C LEU A 156 19.08 -27.53 17.15
N GLY A 157 17.92 -28.19 17.04
CA GLY A 157 17.81 -29.65 17.04
C GLY A 157 18.52 -30.30 15.85
N ALA A 158 18.37 -29.74 14.65
CA ALA A 158 19.04 -30.22 13.45
C ALA A 158 20.57 -30.11 13.57
N ALA A 159 21.08 -28.97 14.04
CA ALA A 159 22.51 -28.77 14.29
C ALA A 159 23.06 -29.75 15.34
N PHE A 160 22.30 -29.99 16.41
CA PHE A 160 22.69 -30.95 17.46
C PHE A 160 22.72 -32.39 16.94
N ALA A 161 21.69 -32.83 16.21
CA ALA A 161 21.64 -34.15 15.61
C ALA A 161 22.78 -34.35 14.61
N PHE A 162 23.05 -33.33 13.79
CA PHE A 162 24.18 -33.32 12.87
C PHE A 162 25.51 -33.43 13.60
N GLY A 163 25.69 -32.76 14.73
CA GLY A 163 26.88 -32.87 15.58
C GLY A 163 27.09 -34.29 16.15
N ILE A 164 26.04 -34.93 16.64
CA ILE A 164 26.10 -36.34 17.10
C ILE A 164 26.48 -37.27 15.96
N GLN A 165 25.92 -37.05 14.77
CA GLN A 165 26.18 -37.89 13.62
C GLN A 165 27.60 -37.69 13.07
N ALA A 166 28.07 -36.45 13.05
CA ALA A 166 29.45 -36.10 12.71
C ALA A 166 30.46 -36.70 13.72
N SER A 167 30.12 -36.81 15.01
CA SER A 167 30.97 -37.48 16.02
C SER A 167 31.20 -38.97 15.72
N LYS A 168 30.30 -39.62 14.97
CA LYS A 168 30.45 -41.01 14.53
C LYS A 168 31.31 -41.16 13.27
N TRP A 169 31.62 -40.08 12.55
CA TRP A 169 32.48 -40.15 11.37
C TRP A 169 33.94 -40.34 11.77
N GLU A 170 34.63 -41.32 11.17
CA GLU A 170 36.03 -41.65 11.47
C GLU A 170 36.98 -40.47 11.26
N PHE A 171 36.65 -39.59 10.31
CA PHE A 171 37.37 -38.34 10.04
C PHE A 171 37.43 -37.41 11.27
N VAL A 172 36.33 -37.28 12.02
CA VAL A 172 36.26 -36.44 13.21
C VAL A 172 37.03 -37.08 14.37
N ARG A 173 36.98 -38.41 14.51
CA ARG A 173 37.79 -39.15 15.49
C ARG A 173 39.29 -39.04 15.20
N GLN A 174 39.70 -39.03 13.93
CA GLN A 174 41.09 -38.80 13.51
C GLN A 174 41.58 -37.39 13.84
N ILE A 175 40.76 -36.36 13.65
CA ILE A 175 41.14 -34.96 13.95
C ILE A 175 41.27 -34.72 15.47
N PHE A 176 40.39 -35.31 16.27
CA PHE A 176 40.40 -35.13 17.73
C PHE A 176 41.30 -36.13 18.49
N GLY A 177 42.06 -36.97 17.78
CA GLY A 177 43.10 -37.81 18.38
C GLY A 177 42.61 -38.86 19.38
N VAL A 178 41.32 -39.21 19.36
CA VAL A 178 40.77 -40.24 20.26
C VAL A 178 41.09 -41.61 19.68
N CYS A 179 42.35 -42.04 19.84
CA CYS A 179 42.75 -43.43 19.66
C CYS A 179 42.12 -44.26 20.79
N THR A 180 41.04 -44.97 20.50
CA THR A 180 40.65 -46.11 21.33
C THR A 180 41.66 -47.22 21.09
N CYS A 181 42.63 -47.36 22.00
CA CYS A 181 43.39 -48.60 22.14
C CYS A 181 42.40 -49.71 22.51
N ALA A 182 42.24 -50.67 21.61
CA ALA A 182 41.72 -51.99 21.95
C ALA A 182 42.80 -52.80 22.68
#